data_AF-A0A4Q7NNU9-F1
#
_entry.id   AF-A0A4Q7NNU9-F1
#
_cell.length_a   1.000
_cell.length_b   1.000
_cell.length_c   1.000
_cell.angle_alpha   90.00
_cell.angle_beta   90.00
_cell.angle_gamma   90.00
#
_symmetry.space_group_name_H-M   'P 1'
#
loop_
_entity.id
_entity.type
_entity.pdbx_description
1 polymer ?
#
loop_
_entity_poly.entity_id
_entity_poly.type
_entity_poly.pdbx_seq_one_letter_code
_entity_poly.pdbx_strand_id
1 'polypeptide(L)'
;MRRALPLLPLALLIAACGPDDVTVDRLQTSLQTSFDRLYVRQQARLGTAGLSEEAVSARASCAKPGSASRSGAGEWTCTLRWFAADGSPLEADYDVSAKAGGCWTATGQQAVVGAPELSAPDGSRFVNPVYGIDGCFGT
;
A
#
# COMPACT_ATOMS: atom_id res chain seq x y z
N MET A 1 24.67 25.12 -53.27
CA MET A 1 24.76 25.25 -51.80
C MET A 1 23.37 25.02 -51.21
N ARG A 2 23.07 23.83 -50.66
CA ARG A 2 21.79 23.53 -50.00
C ARG A 2 22.05 23.37 -48.51
N ARG A 3 21.48 24.27 -47.70
CA ARG A 3 21.54 24.23 -46.24
C ARG A 3 20.57 23.15 -45.75
N ALA A 4 21.07 22.17 -44.99
CA ALA A 4 20.26 21.22 -44.27
C ALA A 4 19.92 21.82 -42.89
N LEU A 5 18.63 21.97 -42.60
CA LEU A 5 18.12 22.38 -41.29
C LEU A 5 17.95 21.11 -40.43
N PRO A 6 18.48 21.04 -39.20
CA PRO A 6 18.28 19.87 -38.35
C PRO A 6 16.88 19.93 -37.73
N LEU A 7 16.08 18.88 -37.95
CA LEU A 7 14.81 18.64 -37.27
C LEU A 7 15.11 18.15 -35.84
N LEU A 8 14.75 18.93 -34.82
CA LEU A 8 14.72 18.46 -33.43
C LEU A 8 13.58 17.44 -33.26
N PRO A 9 13.81 16.28 -32.62
CA PRO A 9 12.74 15.37 -32.28
C PRO A 9 11.95 15.95 -31.10
N LEU A 10 10.67 16.21 -31.34
CA LEU A 10 9.70 16.58 -30.31
C LEU A 10 9.41 15.33 -29.46
N ALA A 11 9.91 15.29 -28.22
CA ALA A 11 9.62 14.20 -27.29
C ALA A 11 8.13 14.22 -26.93
N LEU A 12 7.38 13.25 -27.44
CA LEU A 12 5.97 13.05 -27.12
C LEU A 12 5.87 12.48 -25.69
N LEU A 13 5.55 13.34 -24.71
CA LEU A 13 5.10 12.89 -23.41
C LEU A 13 3.71 12.26 -23.59
N ILE A 14 3.67 10.94 -23.74
CA ILE A 14 2.43 10.17 -23.62
C ILE A 14 1.93 10.31 -22.18
N ALA A 15 1.05 11.29 -21.96
CA ALA A 15 0.21 11.32 -20.77
C ALA A 15 -0.70 10.09 -20.87
N ALA A 16 -0.45 9.09 -20.02
CA ALA A 16 -1.31 7.93 -19.89
C ALA A 16 -2.66 8.38 -19.32
N CYS A 17 -3.56 8.83 -20.20
CA CYS A 17 -4.97 9.02 -19.91
C CYS A 17 -5.63 7.64 -20.00
N GLY A 18 -5.28 6.76 -19.05
CA GLY A 18 -6.00 5.52 -18.81
C GLY A 18 -7.28 5.81 -18.04
N PRO A 19 -8.30 4.94 -18.11
CA PRO A 19 -9.46 5.02 -17.21
C PRO A 19 -8.98 5.11 -15.75
N ASP A 20 -9.75 5.75 -14.87
CA ASP A 20 -9.48 5.78 -13.42
C ASP A 20 -9.36 4.34 -12.89
N ASP A 21 -8.14 3.80 -12.93
CA ASP A 21 -7.85 2.41 -12.60
C ASP A 21 -8.01 2.13 -11.09
N VAL A 22 -8.16 3.19 -10.31
CA VAL A 22 -8.45 3.16 -8.88
C VAL A 22 -9.92 2.85 -8.69
N THR A 23 -10.19 1.59 -8.36
CA THR A 23 -11.48 1.11 -7.88
C THR A 23 -11.31 0.62 -6.45
N VAL A 24 -12.39 0.66 -5.67
CA VAL A 24 -12.38 0.15 -4.28
C VAL A 24 -11.89 -1.30 -4.20
N ASP A 25 -12.32 -2.15 -5.15
CA ASP A 25 -11.95 -3.57 -5.15
C ASP A 25 -10.46 -3.78 -5.43
N ARG A 26 -9.88 -3.04 -6.39
CA ARG A 26 -8.44 -3.08 -6.68
C ARG A 26 -7.62 -2.55 -5.52
N LEU A 27 -8.05 -1.44 -4.91
CA LEU A 27 -7.37 -0.85 -3.76
C LEU A 27 -7.38 -1.80 -2.56
N GLN A 28 -8.53 -2.37 -2.21
CA GLN A 28 -8.66 -3.33 -1.13
C GLN A 28 -7.79 -4.57 -1.37
N THR A 29 -7.85 -5.16 -2.57
CA THR A 29 -7.08 -6.38 -2.91
C THR A 29 -5.58 -6.11 -2.84
N SER A 30 -5.14 -4.99 -3.39
CA SER A 30 -3.73 -4.59 -3.40
C SER A 30 -3.23 -4.31 -1.98
N LEU A 31 -3.99 -3.57 -1.16
CA LEU A 31 -3.63 -3.28 0.23
C LEU A 31 -3.59 -4.55 1.09
N GLN A 32 -4.57 -5.45 0.97
CA GLN A 32 -4.58 -6.74 1.68
C GLN A 32 -3.33 -7.55 1.37
N THR A 33 -3.05 -7.77 0.08
CA THR A 33 -1.91 -8.56 -0.38
C THR A 33 -0.58 -7.96 0.08
N SER A 34 -0.43 -6.64 -0.02
CA SER A 34 0.76 -5.95 0.47
C SER A 34 0.91 -6.09 1.99
N PHE A 35 -0.17 -5.90 2.74
CA PHE A 35 -0.16 -5.99 4.19
C PHE A 35 0.21 -7.40 4.67
N ASP A 36 -0.41 -8.46 4.14
CA ASP A 36 -0.09 -9.85 4.53
C ASP A 36 1.42 -10.14 4.40
N ARG A 37 2.01 -9.80 3.24
CA ARG A 37 3.45 -9.96 2.97
C ARG A 37 4.33 -9.15 3.91
N LEU A 38 3.93 -7.91 4.21
CA LEU A 38 4.74 -6.99 5.03
C LEU A 38 4.63 -7.34 6.51
N TYR A 39 3.45 -7.79 6.96
CA TYR A 39 3.23 -8.22 8.34
C TYR A 39 4.04 -9.48 8.66
N VAL A 40 4.00 -10.50 7.78
CA VAL A 40 4.85 -11.70 7.95
C VAL A 40 6.34 -11.32 8.06
N ARG A 41 6.82 -10.41 7.19
CA ARG A 41 8.21 -9.93 7.23
C ARG A 41 8.54 -9.16 8.50
N GLN A 42 7.62 -8.33 8.99
CA GLN A 42 7.77 -7.64 10.27
C GLN A 42 7.91 -8.66 11.41
N GLN A 43 7.00 -9.63 11.48
CA GLN A 43 6.96 -10.64 12.53
C GLN A 43 8.23 -11.50 12.53
N ALA A 44 8.74 -11.89 11.35
CA ALA A 44 10.02 -12.59 11.24
C ALA A 44 11.19 -11.78 11.82
N ARG A 45 11.23 -10.45 11.59
CA ARG A 45 12.26 -9.56 12.16
C ARG A 45 12.10 -9.35 13.67
N LEU A 46 10.87 -9.48 14.18
CA LEU A 46 10.57 -9.44 15.61
C LEU A 46 10.82 -10.79 16.31
N GLY A 47 11.27 -11.81 15.59
CA GLY A 47 11.59 -13.13 16.15
C GLY A 47 10.45 -14.14 16.13
N THR A 48 9.30 -13.79 15.54
CA THR A 48 8.18 -14.72 15.33
C THR A 48 8.42 -15.51 14.04
N ALA A 49 8.73 -16.80 14.17
CA ALA A 49 8.93 -17.69 13.02
C ALA A 49 7.63 -18.43 12.64
N GLY A 50 7.49 -18.77 11.36
CA GLY A 50 6.44 -19.70 10.89
C GLY A 50 5.05 -19.10 10.66
N LEU A 51 4.87 -17.78 10.83
CA LEU A 51 3.63 -17.10 10.42
C LEU A 51 3.54 -17.07 8.88
N SER A 52 2.42 -17.54 8.32
CA SER A 52 2.16 -17.51 6.87
C SER A 52 1.22 -16.37 6.50
N GLU A 53 1.24 -15.94 5.23
CA GLU A 53 0.33 -14.90 4.73
C GLU A 53 -1.14 -15.34 4.86
N GLU A 54 -1.42 -16.62 4.65
CA GLU A 54 -2.77 -17.18 4.81
C GLU A 54 -3.26 -17.13 6.27
N ALA A 55 -2.35 -17.23 7.24
CA ALA A 55 -2.68 -17.12 8.65
C ALA A 55 -2.99 -15.68 9.06
N VAL A 56 -2.34 -14.68 8.45
CA VAL A 56 -2.65 -13.25 8.66
C VAL A 56 -4.04 -12.92 8.14
N SER A 57 -4.37 -13.41 6.94
CA SER A 57 -5.69 -13.31 6.31
C SER A 57 -6.26 -11.87 6.35
N ALA A 58 -5.46 -10.88 5.94
CA ALA A 58 -5.89 -9.49 5.97
C ALA A 58 -7.16 -9.25 5.12
N ARG A 59 -8.03 -8.39 5.64
CA ARG A 59 -9.24 -7.91 4.98
C ARG A 59 -9.31 -6.40 5.12
N ALA A 60 -9.39 -5.73 3.97
CA ALA A 60 -9.51 -4.28 3.88
C ALA A 60 -10.95 -3.91 3.47
N SER A 61 -11.48 -2.88 4.12
CA SER A 61 -12.70 -2.17 3.72
C SER A 61 -12.34 -0.72 3.49
N CYS A 62 -12.50 -0.22 2.27
CA CYS A 62 -12.09 1.13 1.89
C CYS A 62 -13.26 2.01 1.47
N ALA A 63 -13.21 3.30 1.84
CA ALA A 63 -14.18 4.30 1.44
C ALA A 63 -13.51 5.64 1.15
N LYS A 64 -14.10 6.45 0.27
CA LYS A 64 -13.69 7.84 0.06
C LYS A 64 -14.38 8.72 1.10
N PRO A 65 -13.63 9.52 1.88
CA PRO A 65 -14.24 10.43 2.85
C PRO A 65 -15.26 11.36 2.20
N GLY A 66 -16.47 11.42 2.75
CA GLY A 66 -17.54 12.31 2.27
C GLY A 66 -18.08 11.98 0.87
N SER A 67 -17.77 10.81 0.30
CA SER A 67 -18.22 10.42 -1.04
C SER A 67 -18.68 8.96 -1.07
N ALA A 68 -19.79 8.70 -1.75
CA ALA A 68 -20.24 7.34 -2.07
C ALA A 68 -19.53 6.76 -3.32
N SER A 69 -18.57 7.50 -3.90
CA SER A 69 -17.82 7.03 -5.06
C SER A 69 -17.02 5.78 -4.72
N ARG A 70 -17.10 4.76 -5.58
CA ARG A 70 -16.33 3.51 -5.48
C ARG A 70 -15.10 3.49 -6.38
N SER A 71 -14.73 4.64 -6.95
CA SER A 71 -13.58 4.79 -7.84
C SER A 71 -12.96 6.19 -7.82
N GLY A 72 -11.79 6.29 -8.47
CA GLY A 72 -11.03 7.52 -8.71
C GLY A 72 -9.84 7.68 -7.79
N ALA A 73 -8.84 8.42 -8.26
CA ALA A 73 -7.69 8.86 -7.49
C ALA A 73 -8.06 9.77 -6.29
N GLY A 74 -7.09 10.05 -5.43
CA GLY A 74 -7.21 10.87 -4.24
C GLY A 74 -7.19 10.06 -2.94
N GLU A 75 -7.74 10.66 -1.89
CA GLU A 75 -7.71 10.11 -0.54
C GLU A 75 -8.81 9.07 -0.31
N TRP A 76 -8.46 8.05 0.46
CA TRP A 76 -9.29 6.95 0.92
C TRP A 76 -8.97 6.66 2.39
N THR A 77 -9.97 6.22 3.14
CA THR A 77 -9.77 5.60 4.45
C THR A 77 -10.05 4.12 4.30
N CYS A 78 -9.09 3.30 4.71
CA CYS A 78 -9.20 1.85 4.68
C CYS A 78 -9.07 1.27 6.07
N THR A 79 -10.06 0.54 6.55
CA THR A 79 -9.95 -0.25 7.77
C THR A 79 -9.42 -1.63 7.40
N LEU A 80 -8.28 -2.01 7.97
CA LEU A 80 -7.68 -3.34 7.83
C LEU A 80 -7.98 -4.17 9.08
N ARG A 81 -8.40 -5.41 8.86
CA ARG A 81 -8.57 -6.46 9.88
C ARG A 81 -7.66 -7.63 9.56
N TRP A 82 -6.98 -8.18 10.55
CA TRP A 82 -6.09 -9.33 10.38
C TRP A 82 -5.95 -10.13 11.68
N PHE A 83 -5.30 -11.28 11.61
CA PHE A 83 -4.92 -12.06 12.79
C PHE A 83 -3.46 -11.84 13.14
N ALA A 84 -3.19 -11.57 14.42
CA ALA A 84 -1.84 -11.54 14.97
C ALA A 84 -1.22 -12.94 15.03
N ALA A 85 0.07 -13.01 15.36
CA ALA A 85 0.79 -14.27 15.44
C ALA A 85 0.21 -15.29 16.45
N ASP A 86 -0.49 -14.81 17.49
CA ASP A 86 -1.18 -15.63 18.48
C ASP A 86 -2.64 -15.97 18.09
N GLY A 87 -3.07 -15.55 16.90
CA GLY A 87 -4.43 -15.73 16.39
C GLY A 87 -5.44 -14.71 16.92
N SER A 88 -5.03 -13.73 17.71
CA SER A 88 -5.92 -12.65 18.15
C SER A 88 -6.30 -11.73 16.97
N PRO A 89 -7.56 -11.29 16.88
CA PRO A 89 -7.98 -10.35 15.83
C PRO A 89 -7.48 -8.94 16.15
N LEU A 90 -6.95 -8.26 15.14
CA LEU A 90 -6.53 -6.86 15.19
C LEU A 90 -7.25 -6.07 14.10
N GLU A 91 -7.42 -4.77 14.35
CA GLU A 91 -8.03 -3.82 13.41
C GLU A 91 -7.31 -2.48 13.49
N ALA A 92 -7.01 -1.86 12.35
CA ALA A 92 -6.44 -0.52 12.27
C ALA A 92 -6.96 0.23 11.03
N ASP A 93 -7.14 1.54 11.19
CA ASP A 93 -7.38 2.43 10.07
C ASP A 93 -6.07 2.81 9.37
N TYR A 94 -6.17 2.95 8.05
CA TYR A 94 -5.13 3.42 7.17
C TYR A 94 -5.63 4.61 6.35
N ASP A 95 -4.85 5.69 6.37
CA ASP A 95 -5.00 6.80 5.45
C ASP A 95 -4.27 6.47 4.15
N VAL A 96 -5.01 6.43 3.05
CA VAL A 96 -4.50 5.98 1.75
C VAL A 96 -4.64 7.07 0.70
N SER A 97 -3.53 7.42 0.05
CA SER A 97 -3.51 8.34 -1.09
C SER A 97 -3.23 7.57 -2.37
N ALA A 98 -4.22 7.50 -3.27
CA ALA A 98 -4.14 6.79 -4.53
C ALA A 98 -3.96 7.75 -5.71
N LYS A 99 -2.98 7.48 -6.58
CA LYS A 99 -2.71 8.27 -7.78
C LYS A 99 -3.51 7.74 -8.97
N ALA A 100 -3.82 8.62 -9.91
CA ALA A 100 -4.25 8.20 -11.24
C ALA A 100 -3.18 7.27 -11.83
N GLY A 101 -3.58 6.13 -12.41
CA GLY A 101 -2.68 5.08 -12.86
C GLY A 101 -2.39 3.97 -11.82
N GLY A 102 -2.92 4.08 -10.60
CA GLY A 102 -3.09 2.92 -9.71
C GLY A 102 -1.98 2.63 -8.70
N CYS A 103 -0.99 3.51 -8.55
CA CYS A 103 -0.06 3.48 -7.42
C CYS A 103 -0.63 4.25 -6.22
N TRP A 104 -0.34 3.78 -5.01
CA TRP A 104 -0.89 4.29 -3.77
C TRP A 104 0.13 4.21 -2.64
N THR A 105 -0.08 5.05 -1.62
CA THR A 105 0.66 5.04 -0.35
C THR A 105 -0.34 4.97 0.79
N ALA A 106 -0.03 4.22 1.86
CA ALA A 106 -0.90 4.03 3.01
C ALA A 106 -0.12 4.24 4.32
N THR A 107 -0.71 4.96 5.27
CA THR A 107 -0.16 5.12 6.63
C THR A 107 -1.14 4.56 7.65
N GLY A 108 -0.69 3.62 8.49
CA GLY A 108 -1.51 2.96 9.48
C GLY A 108 -1.59 3.70 10.82
N GLN A 109 -2.68 3.50 11.55
CA GLN A 109 -2.87 4.03 12.89
C GLN A 109 -1.78 3.53 13.85
N GLN A 110 -0.86 4.41 14.24
CA GLN A 110 0.33 4.09 15.04
C GLN A 110 0.01 3.35 16.36
N ALA A 111 -1.14 3.66 16.98
CA ALA A 111 -1.56 3.02 18.23
C ALA A 111 -1.77 1.50 18.11
N VAL A 112 -2.04 1.00 16.91
CA VAL A 112 -2.26 -0.43 16.64
C VAL A 112 -1.07 -1.04 15.89
N VAL A 113 -0.59 -0.38 14.84
CA VAL A 113 0.43 -0.96 13.94
C VAL A 113 1.86 -0.75 14.44
N GLY A 114 2.03 0.01 15.53
CA GLY A 114 3.31 0.34 16.14
C GLY A 114 3.97 1.59 15.53
N ALA A 115 5.13 1.96 16.09
CA ALA A 115 5.90 3.11 15.65
C ALA A 115 6.49 2.93 14.23
N PRO A 116 6.87 4.02 13.53
CA PRO A 116 7.53 3.96 12.22
C PRO A 116 8.84 3.17 12.21
N GLU A 117 9.51 3.09 13.35
CA GLU A 117 10.71 2.26 13.57
C GLU A 117 10.47 1.31 14.74
N LEU A 118 10.95 0.08 14.59
CA LEU A 118 10.90 -0.97 15.62
C LEU A 118 12.31 -1.43 15.96
N SER A 119 12.46 -1.98 17.16
CA SER A 119 13.68 -2.68 17.59
C SER A 119 13.50 -4.18 17.42
N ALA A 120 14.44 -4.83 16.75
CA ALA A 120 14.53 -6.28 16.68
C ALA A 120 15.09 -6.87 17.99
N PRO A 121 14.94 -8.18 18.23
CA PRO A 121 15.46 -8.84 19.45
C PRO A 121 16.98 -8.73 19.63
N ASP A 122 17.74 -8.56 18.55
CA ASP A 122 19.19 -8.34 18.57
C ASP A 122 19.59 -6.89 18.88
N GLY A 123 18.61 -6.00 19.12
CA GLY A 123 18.80 -4.59 19.41
C GLY A 123 18.95 -3.70 18.17
N SER A 124 18.99 -4.27 16.96
CA SER A 124 19.00 -3.49 15.72
C SER A 124 17.66 -2.79 15.51
N ARG A 125 17.67 -1.65 14.81
CA ARG A 125 16.45 -0.92 14.43
C ARG A 125 16.12 -1.15 12.97
N PHE A 126 14.83 -1.23 12.66
CA PHE A 126 14.35 -1.32 11.29
C PHE A 126 13.05 -0.54 11.10
N VAL A 127 12.84 -0.05 9.88
CA VAL A 127 11.59 0.58 9.48
C VAL A 127 10.45 -0.43 9.59
N ASN A 128 9.39 -0.04 10.28
CA ASN A 128 8.19 -0.82 10.42
C ASN A 128 7.47 -0.91 9.05
N PRO A 129 7.49 -2.07 8.38
CA PRO A 129 6.99 -2.18 7.01
C PRO A 129 5.47 -2.12 6.91
N VAL A 130 4.73 -2.21 8.03
CA VAL A 130 3.26 -2.06 8.04
C VAL A 130 2.82 -0.69 8.54
N TYR A 131 3.73 0.15 9.06
CA TYR A 131 3.40 1.53 9.40
C TYR A 131 3.13 2.37 8.15
N GLY A 132 4.03 2.28 7.16
CA GLY A 132 3.90 2.93 5.85
C GLY A 132 4.02 1.88 4.76
N ILE A 133 3.05 1.84 3.85
CA ILE A 133 2.96 0.84 2.78
C ILE A 133 2.82 1.57 1.45
N ASP A 134 3.69 1.23 0.50
CA ASP A 134 3.57 1.67 -0.88
C ASP A 134 3.17 0.47 -1.76
N GLY A 135 2.34 0.71 -2.77
CA GLY A 135 1.91 -0.34 -3.70
C GLY A 135 1.43 0.22 -5.03
N CYS A 136 1.30 -0.67 -6.02
CA CYS A 136 0.65 -0.37 -7.29
C CYS A 136 -0.23 -1.57 -7.69
N PHE A 137 -1.30 -1.33 -8.45
CA PHE A 137 -2.13 -2.42 -8.96
C PHE A 137 -1.34 -3.29 -9.95
N GLY A 138 -1.47 -4.61 -9.84
CA GLY A 138 -0.91 -5.56 -10.81
C GLY A 138 0.58 -5.89 -10.66
N THR A 139 1.19 -5.55 -9.53
CA THR A 139 2.56 -5.97 -9.17
C THR A 139 2.59 -7.37 -8.55
#